data_AF-A0A225UTN6-F1
#
_entry.id   AF-A0A225UTN6-F1
#
_cell.length_a   1.000
_cell.length_b   1.000
_cell.length_c   1.000
_cell.angle_alpha   90.00
_cell.angle_beta   90.00
_cell.angle_gamma   90.00
#
_symmetry.space_group_name_H-M   'P 1'
#
loop_
_entity.id
_entity.type
_entity.pdbx_description
1 polymer ?
#
loop_
_entity_poly.entity_id
_entity_poly.type
_entity_poly.pdbx_seq_one_letter_code
_entity_poly.pdbx_strand_id
1 'polypeptide(L)'
;MGAPVVPVSWDVPPSFDSAPERHVVGVPATQTSLQRGSRIYDGCGGLETPLLFESLSSEDLADLEGLLYRDSLDFLLQLRNYAPTAQERDTEARSSLVQREVASLLAHFSSERLAERVYNTMSFLRRLLVKVLDLQNLIQRLDANKTSDHAL
;
A
#
# COMPACT_ATOMS: atom_id res chain seq x y z
N MET A 1 -26.71 9.87 -36.32
CA MET A 1 -26.63 8.47 -35.85
C MET A 1 -25.61 8.44 -34.73
N GLY A 2 -26.06 8.33 -33.48
CA GLY A 2 -25.17 8.30 -32.31
C GLY A 2 -24.60 6.89 -32.15
N ALA A 3 -23.27 6.78 -32.15
CA ALA A 3 -22.61 5.53 -31.80
C ALA A 3 -22.95 5.18 -30.34
N PRO A 4 -23.25 3.91 -30.03
CA PRO A 4 -23.46 3.50 -28.66
C PRO A 4 -22.13 3.63 -27.92
N VAL A 5 -22.06 4.53 -26.95
CA VAL A 5 -20.98 4.49 -25.95
C VAL A 5 -21.25 3.26 -25.12
N VAL A 6 -20.62 2.15 -25.49
CA VAL A 6 -20.57 0.95 -24.67
C VAL A 6 -19.80 1.35 -23.42
N PRO A 7 -20.40 1.29 -22.22
CA PRO A 7 -19.61 1.40 -21.00
C PRO A 7 -18.58 0.28 -21.08
N VAL A 8 -17.29 0.60 -20.91
CA VAL A 8 -16.30 -0.43 -20.64
C VAL A 8 -16.69 -1.07 -19.32
N SER A 9 -17.52 -2.11 -19.41
CA SER A 9 -17.77 -3.05 -18.34
C SER A 9 -16.55 -3.95 -18.35
N TRP A 10 -15.67 -3.69 -17.40
CA TRP A 10 -14.73 -4.70 -16.96
C TRP A 10 -15.11 -4.99 -15.52
N ASP A 11 -15.52 -6.23 -15.27
CA ASP A 11 -15.53 -6.76 -13.92
C ASP A 11 -14.11 -6.58 -13.38
N VAL A 12 -13.97 -5.69 -12.40
CA VAL A 12 -12.75 -5.59 -11.60
C VAL A 12 -12.41 -7.03 -11.21
N PRO A 13 -11.22 -7.54 -11.57
CA PRO A 13 -10.84 -8.89 -11.18
C PRO A 13 -11.04 -8.98 -9.67
N PRO A 14 -11.55 -10.10 -9.12
CA PRO A 14 -11.67 -10.25 -7.68
C PRO A 14 -10.26 -10.20 -7.09
N SER A 15 -9.78 -9.02 -6.74
CA SER A 15 -8.44 -8.83 -6.18
C SER A 15 -8.56 -9.11 -4.69
N PHE A 16 -8.74 -10.40 -4.40
CA PHE A 16 -8.47 -11.00 -3.09
C PHE A 16 -7.55 -12.23 -3.22
N ASP A 17 -7.18 -12.66 -4.44
CA ASP A 17 -6.40 -13.88 -4.71
C ASP A 17 -5.06 -13.64 -5.44
N SER A 18 -4.53 -12.42 -5.45
CA SER A 18 -3.10 -12.22 -5.75
C SER A 18 -2.33 -12.40 -4.45
N ALA A 19 -1.19 -13.12 -4.47
CA ALA A 19 -0.35 -13.49 -3.32
C ALA A 19 -0.56 -12.54 -2.12
N PRO A 20 -0.81 -13.05 -0.89
CA PRO A 20 -1.51 -12.36 0.21
C PRO A 20 -1.04 -10.93 0.53
N GLU A 21 0.14 -10.57 0.06
CA GLU A 21 0.77 -9.28 0.26
C GLU A 21 0.84 -8.34 -0.98
N ARG A 22 0.18 -8.62 -2.11
CA ARG A 22 0.18 -7.76 -3.31
C ARG A 22 -1.23 -7.39 -3.77
N HIS A 23 -1.50 -6.11 -3.81
CA HIS A 23 -2.82 -5.54 -4.06
C HIS A 23 -2.77 -4.55 -5.22
N VAL A 24 -3.80 -4.53 -6.06
CA VAL A 24 -3.98 -3.47 -7.08
C VAL A 24 -5.03 -2.51 -6.57
N VAL A 25 -4.65 -1.26 -6.36
CA VAL A 25 -5.51 -0.21 -5.81
C VAL A 25 -5.64 0.94 -6.79
N GLY A 26 -6.76 1.67 -6.70
CA GLY A 26 -6.95 2.91 -7.45
C GLY A 26 -6.42 4.11 -6.73
N VAL A 27 -5.73 4.98 -7.46
CA VAL A 27 -5.32 6.31 -6.97
C VAL A 27 -5.78 7.39 -7.94
N PRO A 28 -6.12 8.60 -7.48
CA PRO A 28 -6.57 9.68 -8.35
C PRO A 28 -5.60 9.91 -9.51
N ALA A 29 -6.13 9.95 -10.74
CA ALA A 29 -5.35 10.18 -11.93
C ALA A 29 -4.78 11.60 -11.90
N THR A 30 -3.50 11.73 -12.26
CA THR A 30 -2.82 13.02 -12.36
C THR A 30 -2.56 13.38 -13.82
N GLN A 31 -2.23 14.65 -14.08
CA GLN A 31 -1.76 15.07 -15.40
C GLN A 31 -0.55 14.25 -15.87
N THR A 32 0.33 13.86 -14.95
CA THR A 32 1.49 13.02 -15.28
C THR A 32 1.08 11.61 -15.68
N SER A 33 0.03 11.05 -15.07
CA SER A 33 -0.53 9.74 -15.44
C SER A 33 -1.07 9.77 -16.88
N LEU A 34 -1.76 10.86 -17.24
CA LEU A 34 -2.25 11.09 -18.61
C LEU A 34 -1.10 11.19 -19.61
N GLN A 35 -0.08 11.99 -19.31
CA GLN A 35 1.09 12.17 -20.19
C GLN A 35 1.89 10.88 -20.41
N ARG A 36 1.94 10.01 -19.39
CA ARG A 36 2.64 8.72 -19.48
C ARG A 36 1.82 7.63 -20.18
N GLY A 37 0.59 7.93 -20.60
CA GLY A 37 -0.30 6.93 -21.18
C GLY A 37 -0.66 5.83 -20.20
N SER A 38 -0.70 6.12 -18.89
CA SER A 38 -1.16 5.16 -17.89
C SER A 38 -2.61 4.76 -18.19
N ARG A 39 -2.95 3.52 -17.81
CA ARG A 39 -4.35 3.08 -17.82
C ARG A 39 -5.14 3.94 -16.84
N ILE A 40 -6.27 4.48 -17.29
CA ILE A 40 -7.15 5.33 -16.50
C ILE A 40 -8.57 4.77 -16.59
N TYR A 41 -9.29 4.83 -15.49
CA TYR A 41 -10.67 4.36 -15.37
C TYR A 41 -11.48 5.28 -14.46
N ASP A 42 -12.80 5.17 -14.53
CA ASP A 42 -13.70 5.88 -13.62
C ASP A 42 -13.75 5.15 -12.28
N GLY A 43 -13.43 5.86 -11.19
CA GLY A 43 -13.20 5.32 -9.86
C GLY A 43 -13.88 6.13 -8.76
N CYS A 44 -13.32 6.13 -7.55
CA CYS A 44 -13.91 6.85 -6.43
C CYS A 44 -13.78 8.36 -6.57
N GLY A 45 -14.89 9.00 -6.95
CA GLY A 45 -14.96 10.46 -7.03
C GLY A 45 -14.23 11.04 -8.25
N GLY A 46 -13.91 10.23 -9.25
CA GLY A 46 -13.34 10.67 -10.52
C GLY A 46 -12.40 9.65 -11.16
N LEU A 47 -11.58 10.13 -12.10
CA LEU A 47 -10.63 9.30 -12.82
C LEU A 47 -9.51 8.79 -11.91
N GLU A 48 -9.20 7.50 -12.00
CA GLU A 48 -8.14 6.82 -11.26
C GLU A 48 -7.16 6.11 -12.19
N THR A 49 -5.94 5.88 -11.70
CA THR A 49 -4.93 5.02 -12.32
C THR A 49 -4.63 3.85 -11.38
N PRO A 50 -4.38 2.63 -11.90
CA PRO A 50 -4.05 1.50 -11.05
C PRO A 50 -2.63 1.65 -10.48
N LEU A 51 -2.46 1.27 -9.22
CA LEU A 51 -1.19 1.22 -8.50
C LEU A 51 -1.02 -0.17 -7.89
N LEU A 52 0.16 -0.77 -8.08
CA LEU A 52 0.54 -1.99 -7.36
C LEU A 52 1.08 -1.62 -5.99
N PHE A 53 0.45 -2.15 -4.96
CA PHE A 53 0.73 -1.95 -3.55
C PHE A 53 1.16 -3.28 -2.91
N GLU A 54 2.24 -3.26 -2.13
CA GLU A 54 2.70 -4.41 -1.34
C GLU A 54 2.34 -4.20 0.15
N SER A 55 1.46 -5.03 0.71
CA SER A 55 1.07 -4.99 2.13
C SER A 55 2.03 -5.79 3.00
N LEU A 56 1.97 -5.57 4.31
CA LEU A 56 2.72 -6.36 5.30
C LEU A 56 1.94 -7.64 5.65
N SER A 57 2.59 -8.80 5.60
CA SER A 57 2.04 -10.05 6.12
C SER A 57 2.07 -10.09 7.66
N SER A 58 1.43 -11.10 8.26
CA SER A 58 1.55 -11.32 9.71
C SER A 58 2.98 -11.62 10.16
N GLU A 59 3.77 -12.27 9.30
CA GLU A 59 5.20 -12.51 9.52
C GLU A 59 5.98 -11.18 9.44
N ASP A 60 5.72 -10.37 8.41
CA ASP A 60 6.34 -9.05 8.27
C ASP A 60 6.06 -8.15 9.49
N LEU A 61 4.85 -8.22 10.05
CA LEU A 61 4.49 -7.47 11.26
C LEU A 61 5.22 -7.97 12.51
N ALA A 62 5.36 -9.28 12.68
CA ALA A 62 6.09 -9.87 13.80
C ALA A 62 7.59 -9.53 13.73
N ASP A 63 8.18 -9.60 12.53
CA ASP A 63 9.57 -9.21 12.31
C ASP A 63 9.78 -7.72 12.56
N LEU A 64 8.85 -6.88 12.11
CA LEU A 64 8.90 -5.44 12.34
C LEU A 64 8.78 -5.09 13.83
N GLU A 65 7.93 -5.78 14.59
CA GLU A 65 7.85 -5.64 16.04
C GLU A 65 9.15 -6.05 16.74
N GLY A 66 9.84 -7.09 16.24
CA GLY A 66 11.14 -7.51 16.73
C GLY A 66 12.28 -6.53 16.42
N LEU A 67 12.19 -5.81 15.30
CA LEU A 67 13.18 -4.80 14.90
C LEU A 67 12.94 -3.42 15.52
N LEU A 68 11.69 -3.07 15.80
CA LEU A 68 11.29 -1.80 16.38
C LEU A 68 11.01 -1.94 17.89
N TYR A 69 10.53 -0.87 18.51
CA TYR A 69 10.07 -0.91 19.89
C TYR A 69 8.67 -1.55 19.97
N ARG A 70 8.36 -2.15 21.12
CA ARG A 70 7.02 -2.66 21.46
C ARG A 70 5.99 -1.54 21.25
N ASP A 71 4.84 -1.83 20.66
CA ASP A 71 3.79 -0.85 20.28
C ASP A 71 4.03 -0.04 19.00
N SER A 72 5.12 -0.30 18.25
CA SER A 72 5.35 0.36 16.95
C SER A 72 4.31 0.04 15.88
N LEU A 73 3.59 -1.08 16.02
CA LEU A 73 2.57 -1.53 15.08
C LEU A 73 1.32 -0.62 15.09
N ASP A 74 1.04 0.06 16.20
CA ASP A 74 -0.12 0.97 16.32
C ASP A 74 -0.01 2.19 15.40
N PHE A 75 1.20 2.50 14.92
CA PHE A 75 1.45 3.60 13.99
C PHE A 75 1.35 3.18 12.51
N LEU A 76 1.12 1.89 12.22
CA LEU A 76 1.01 1.39 10.86
C LEU A 76 -0.41 1.50 10.32
N LEU A 77 -0.52 1.62 9.00
CA LEU A 77 -1.81 1.61 8.32
C LEU A 77 -2.41 0.21 8.38
N GLN A 78 -3.63 0.13 8.90
CA GLN A 78 -4.39 -1.10 8.96
C GLN A 78 -5.15 -1.31 7.65
N LEU A 79 -4.83 -2.41 6.94
CA LEU A 79 -5.55 -2.80 5.74
C LEU A 79 -6.89 -3.43 6.13
N ARG A 80 -7.94 -3.11 5.36
CA ARG A 80 -9.26 -3.74 5.57
C ARG A 80 -9.24 -5.18 5.09
N ASN A 81 -9.87 -6.06 5.86
CA ASN A 81 -10.04 -7.47 5.51
C ASN A 81 -11.23 -7.71 4.54
N TYR A 82 -11.87 -6.65 4.05
CA TYR A 82 -12.98 -6.72 3.11
C TYR A 82 -13.01 -5.47 2.22
N ALA A 83 -13.63 -5.58 1.04
CA ALA A 83 -13.86 -4.45 0.15
C ALA A 83 -15.09 -3.65 0.63
N PRO A 84 -14.95 -2.37 1.00
CA PRO A 84 -16.09 -1.56 1.40
C PRO A 84 -16.98 -1.23 0.20
N THR A 85 -18.29 -1.21 0.41
CA THR A 85 -19.28 -0.77 -0.57
C THR A 85 -19.09 0.72 -0.90
N ALA A 86 -19.68 1.19 -2.01
CA ALA A 86 -19.66 2.62 -2.35
C ALA A 86 -20.31 3.47 -1.24
N GLN A 87 -21.44 3.01 -0.69
CA GLN A 87 -22.15 3.74 0.36
C GLN A 87 -21.36 3.82 1.67
N GLU A 88 -20.66 2.75 2.07
CA GLU A 88 -19.80 2.77 3.26
C GLU A 88 -18.66 3.79 3.09
N ARG A 89 -17.99 3.78 1.93
CA ARG A 89 -16.95 4.76 1.59
C ARG A 89 -17.47 6.19 1.62
N ASP A 90 -18.63 6.45 1.02
CA ASP A 90 -19.23 7.79 0.99
C ASP A 90 -19.69 8.27 2.37
N THR A 91 -20.13 7.34 3.22
CA THR A 91 -20.53 7.65 4.59
C THR A 91 -19.31 7.98 5.44
N GLU A 92 -18.24 7.21 5.30
CA GLU A 92 -16.98 7.43 5.99
C GLU A 92 -16.28 8.72 5.54
N ALA A 93 -16.24 9.01 4.23
CA ALA A 93 -15.68 10.25 3.70
C ALA A 93 -16.43 11.51 4.19
N ARG A 94 -17.73 11.37 4.53
CA ARG A 94 -18.54 12.43 5.13
C ARG A 94 -18.46 12.49 6.66
N SER A 95 -17.76 11.56 7.30
CA SER A 95 -17.56 11.56 8.74
C SER A 95 -16.71 12.75 9.18
N SER A 96 -17.15 13.46 10.21
CA SER A 96 -16.40 14.59 10.78
C SER A 96 -15.06 14.17 11.38
N LEU A 97 -14.96 12.92 11.86
CA LEU A 97 -13.69 12.37 12.37
C LEU A 97 -12.69 12.20 11.23
N VAL A 98 -13.11 11.57 10.13
CA VAL A 98 -12.25 11.37 8.94
C VAL A 98 -11.86 12.71 8.33
N GLN A 99 -12.78 13.66 8.25
CA GLN A 99 -12.49 15.00 7.75
C GLN A 99 -11.44 15.73 8.61
N ARG A 100 -11.46 15.55 9.94
CA ARG A 100 -10.45 16.13 10.84
C ARG A 100 -9.08 15.50 10.64
N GLU A 101 -9.00 14.18 10.52
CA GLU A 101 -7.75 13.47 10.23
C GLU A 101 -7.16 13.92 8.89
N VAL A 102 -7.98 13.96 7.83
CA VAL A 102 -7.56 14.43 6.51
C VAL A 102 -7.13 15.89 6.56
N ALA A 103 -7.87 16.77 7.23
CA ALA A 103 -7.48 18.18 7.39
C ALA A 103 -6.14 18.33 8.13
N SER A 104 -5.88 17.52 9.15
CA SER A 104 -4.61 17.48 9.87
C SER A 104 -3.44 17.10 8.96
N LEU A 105 -3.63 16.08 8.10
CA LEU A 105 -2.64 15.71 7.08
C LEU A 105 -2.41 16.86 6.10
N LEU A 106 -3.48 17.49 5.61
CA LEU A 106 -3.40 18.58 4.63
C LEU A 106 -2.79 19.87 5.17
N ALA A 107 -2.70 20.02 6.49
CA ALA A 107 -1.97 21.13 7.11
C ALA A 107 -0.46 21.06 6.83
N HIS A 108 0.08 19.87 6.55
CA HIS A 108 1.53 19.66 6.34
C HIS A 108 1.87 19.00 5.00
N PHE A 109 0.97 18.18 4.46
CA PHE A 109 1.19 17.41 3.24
C PHE A 109 0.21 17.84 2.15
N SER A 110 0.71 18.13 0.94
CA SER A 110 -0.14 18.37 -0.23
C SER A 110 -1.02 17.15 -0.53
N SER A 111 -2.26 17.39 -0.96
CA SER A 111 -3.17 16.36 -1.46
C SER A 111 -2.68 15.71 -2.76
N GLU A 112 -1.78 16.37 -3.50
CA GLU A 112 -1.24 15.86 -4.75
C GLU A 112 -0.51 14.52 -4.53
N ARG A 113 -1.04 13.46 -5.17
CA ARG A 113 -0.51 12.09 -5.10
C ARG A 113 -0.47 11.55 -3.66
N LEU A 114 -1.28 12.08 -2.75
CA LEU A 114 -1.30 11.66 -1.35
C LEU A 114 -1.59 10.16 -1.22
N ALA A 115 -2.65 9.66 -1.87
CA ALA A 115 -3.00 8.24 -1.87
C ALA A 115 -1.84 7.36 -2.39
N GLU A 116 -1.24 7.74 -3.53
CA GLU A 116 -0.10 7.04 -4.11
C GLU A 116 1.10 6.99 -3.15
N ARG A 117 1.40 8.10 -2.47
CA ARG A 117 2.49 8.16 -1.49
C ARG A 117 2.21 7.27 -0.29
N VAL A 118 0.99 7.27 0.23
CA VAL A 118 0.55 6.44 1.36
C VAL A 118 0.74 4.94 1.05
N TYR A 119 0.24 4.47 -0.09
CA TYR A 119 0.42 3.08 -0.52
C TYR A 119 1.90 2.71 -0.74
N ASN A 120 2.67 3.63 -1.34
CA ASN A 120 4.10 3.39 -1.55
C ASN A 120 4.89 3.35 -0.24
N THR A 121 4.55 4.17 0.76
CA THR A 121 5.21 4.12 2.09
C THR A 121 5.10 2.73 2.71
N MET A 122 3.92 2.12 2.65
CA MET A 122 3.73 0.74 3.13
C MET A 122 4.56 -0.28 2.33
N SER A 123 4.58 -0.14 1.01
CA SER A 123 5.41 -0.99 0.13
C SER A 123 6.90 -0.82 0.42
N PHE A 124 7.34 0.41 0.71
CA PHE A 124 8.72 0.72 1.08
C PHE A 124 9.10 0.12 2.43
N LEU A 125 8.20 0.17 3.42
CA LEU A 125 8.42 -0.46 4.72
C LEU A 125 8.67 -1.96 4.57
N ARG A 126 7.84 -2.66 3.80
CA ARG A 126 8.04 -4.09 3.52
C ARG A 126 9.38 -4.37 2.83
N ARG A 127 9.69 -3.63 1.77
CA ARG A 127 10.96 -3.82 1.03
C ARG A 127 12.18 -3.52 1.89
N LEU A 128 12.07 -2.54 2.79
CA LEU A 128 13.12 -2.21 3.75
C LEU A 128 13.29 -3.34 4.77
N LEU A 129 12.19 -3.87 5.30
CA LEU A 129 12.18 -5.00 6.22
C LEU A 129 12.91 -6.21 5.62
N VAL A 130 12.52 -6.63 4.41
CA VAL A 130 13.17 -7.75 3.69
C VAL A 130 14.69 -7.53 3.60
N LYS A 131 15.13 -6.33 3.22
CA LYS A 131 16.57 -6.01 3.13
C LYS A 131 17.28 -6.06 4.48
N VAL A 132 16.64 -5.61 5.55
CA VAL A 132 17.22 -5.65 6.91
C VAL A 132 17.39 -7.10 7.36
N LEU A 133 16.37 -7.94 7.16
CA LEU A 133 16.42 -9.35 7.50
C LEU A 133 17.48 -10.10 6.68
N ASP A 134 17.58 -9.83 5.38
CA ASP A 134 18.63 -10.40 4.52
C ASP A 134 20.04 -10.07 5.04
N LEU A 135 20.25 -8.81 5.46
CA LEU A 135 21.54 -8.38 6.03
C LEU A 135 21.83 -9.06 7.36
N GLN A 136 20.84 -9.20 8.24
CA GLN A 136 21.01 -9.91 9.51
C GLN A 136 21.37 -11.39 9.30
N ASN A 137 20.67 -12.06 8.37
CA ASN A 137 20.97 -13.44 8.01
C ASN A 137 22.39 -13.58 7.43
N LEU A 138 22.84 -12.63 6.61
CA LEU A 138 24.20 -12.63 6.06
C LEU A 138 25.25 -12.47 7.18
N ILE A 139 25.03 -11.56 8.12
CA ILE A 139 25.95 -11.34 9.26
C ILE A 139 26.04 -12.61 10.12
N GLN A 140 24.90 -13.22 10.47
CA GLN A 140 24.87 -14.46 11.26
C GLN A 140 25.63 -15.61 10.58
N ARG A 141 25.50 -15.73 9.25
CA ARG A 141 26.24 -16.74 8.48
C ARG A 141 27.75 -16.49 8.47
N LEU A 142 28.17 -15.22 8.38
CA LEU A 142 29.60 -14.87 8.44
C LEU A 142 30.19 -15.15 9.82
N ASP A 143 29.45 -14.90 10.90
CA ASP A 143 29.91 -15.17 12.26
C ASP A 143 29.97 -16.68 12.56
N ALA A 144 29.04 -17.46 12.02
CA ALA A 144 29.06 -18.92 12.11
C ALA A 144 30.27 -19.54 11.39
N ASN A 145 30.66 -19.02 10.21
CA ASN A 145 31.82 -19.53 9.47
C ASN A 145 33.15 -19.20 10.15
N LYS A 146 33.26 -18.05 10.83
CA LYS A 146 34.47 -17.69 11.59
C LYS A 146 34.66 -18.57 12.82
N THR A 147 33.58 -18.97 13.48
CA THR A 147 33.66 -19.83 14.67
C THR A 147 34.03 -21.27 14.33
N SER A 148 33.67 -21.77 13.14
CA SER A 148 34.15 -23.08 12.65
C SER A 148 35.63 -23.10 12.27
N ASP A 149 36.16 -22.01 11.71
CA ASP A 149 37.58 -21.94 11.31
C ASP A 149 38.55 -21.84 12.51
N HIS A 150 38.08 -21.36 13.67
CA HIS A 150 38.86 -21.30 14.90
C HIS A 150 38.79 -22.58 15.76
N ALA A 151 38.01 -23.58 15.37
CA ALA A 151 37.84 -24.84 16.09
C ALA A 151 38.67 -26.01 15.51
N LEU A 152 39.56 -25.74 14.55
CA LEU A 152 40.47 -26.69 13.89
C LEU A 152 41.94 -26.44 14.26
#